data_AF-A0A9W4E6T5-F1
#
_entry.id   AF-A0A9W4E6T5-F1
#
_cell.length_a   1.000
_cell.length_b   1.000
_cell.length_c   1.000
_cell.angle_alpha   90.00
_cell.angle_beta   90.00
_cell.angle_gamma   90.00
#
_symmetry.space_group_name_H-M   'P 1'
#
loop_
_entity.id
_entity.type
_entity.pdbx_description
1 polymer ?
#
loop_
_entity_poly.entity_id
_entity_poly.type
_entity_poly.pdbx_seq_one_letter_code
_entity_poly.pdbx_strand_id
1 'polypeptide(L)'
;MSAPPSGSSGSSSSASPAPGYYPDPSIPNYIRYWNGSAWVPGTSRPAPEGVQTAPAQAVDESGPMFLDADPGAPAAVQGVPEVPAPAPAPAPSPAPAPAPAPPPAVEAPPVWPAPAQAGSDLPPISWGAPPEAGQRSAPYQQPRITPQPAPPPVPSWTQPAPHGEPPAPAPVPPQSGPPQPAPWAEQVHELAREGVTPWRPVADDPFGSARAQDRPGGLLRRFAARVVDTVVFAAVTGAAALPLGSAAYHHAKDKVDAAKLTGETVKVWLLDATTGLELGAVLLVAVVAGVLLEVLPTAKWGRTLGKKLTGLKVLDIEAQQPPGFAASLRRWLLRSVLNLLAVGLIGVAWAAFDRPWRQGWHDKAARTFVAAT
;
A
#
# COMPACT_ATOMS: atom_id res chain seq x y z
N MET A 1 -50.54 11.73 22.87
CA MET A 1 -49.39 12.66 22.83
C MET A 1 -48.27 12.02 23.63
N SER A 2 -47.16 11.67 22.98
CA SER A 2 -46.05 10.96 23.64
C SER A 2 -45.33 11.89 24.63
N ALA A 3 -44.98 11.37 25.81
CA ALA A 3 -44.26 12.12 26.84
C ALA A 3 -42.80 12.41 26.41
N PRO A 4 -42.22 13.57 26.79
CA PRO A 4 -40.80 13.83 26.56
C PRO A 4 -39.90 12.83 27.30
N PRO A 5 -38.75 12.45 26.73
CA PRO A 5 -37.81 11.54 27.36
C PRO A 5 -37.25 12.12 28.67
N SER A 6 -37.15 11.27 29.68
CA SER A 6 -36.64 11.59 31.02
C SER A 6 -35.12 11.80 30.98
N GLY A 7 -34.68 13.04 30.73
CA GLY A 7 -33.40 13.62 31.13
C GLY A 7 -32.09 12.91 30.77
N SER A 8 -31.36 13.44 29.79
CA SER A 8 -29.97 13.83 30.03
C SER A 8 -29.59 14.97 29.07
N SER A 9 -29.00 16.02 29.64
CA SER A 9 -28.41 17.13 28.93
C SER A 9 -27.27 16.63 28.04
N GLY A 10 -27.46 16.70 26.73
CA GLY A 10 -26.36 16.57 25.77
C GLY A 10 -26.53 15.46 24.74
N SER A 11 -27.39 15.67 23.75
CA SER A 11 -27.12 15.22 22.38
C SER A 11 -28.16 15.81 21.43
N SER A 12 -27.67 16.45 20.38
CA SER A 12 -28.40 17.00 19.27
C SER A 12 -29.23 15.95 18.51
N SER A 13 -30.57 15.98 18.64
CA SER A 13 -31.55 15.82 17.54
C SER A 13 -32.92 15.34 18.04
N SER A 14 -33.87 16.26 18.18
CA SER A 14 -35.33 16.09 17.96
C SER A 14 -36.01 17.32 18.57
N ALA A 15 -36.91 18.00 17.85
CA ALA A 15 -37.63 19.17 18.34
C ALA A 15 -38.20 18.91 19.76
N SER A 16 -37.71 19.65 20.75
CA SER A 16 -38.24 19.55 22.12
C SER A 16 -39.74 19.84 22.10
N PRO A 17 -40.58 19.04 22.78
CA PRO A 17 -42.01 19.27 22.81
C PRO A 17 -42.32 20.66 23.37
N ALA A 18 -43.33 21.31 22.79
CA ALA A 18 -43.80 22.62 23.21
C ALA A 18 -44.23 22.60 24.69
N PRO A 19 -44.15 23.73 25.42
CA PRO A 19 -44.60 23.81 26.80
C PRO A 19 -46.07 23.37 26.93
N GLY A 20 -46.37 22.46 27.86
CA GLY A 20 -47.68 21.85 27.97
C GLY A 20 -47.79 20.75 29.04
N TYR A 21 -48.99 20.20 29.24
CA TYR A 21 -49.21 19.07 30.14
C TYR A 21 -49.02 17.75 29.40
N TYR A 22 -48.16 16.90 29.94
CA TYR A 22 -47.84 15.58 29.40
C TYR A 22 -48.02 14.50 30.47
N PRO A 23 -48.21 13.22 30.07
CA PRO A 23 -48.20 12.09 31.00
C PRO A 23 -46.97 12.11 31.90
N ASP A 24 -47.18 11.98 33.21
CA ASP A 24 -46.09 11.95 34.19
C ASP A 24 -45.39 10.57 34.14
N PRO A 25 -44.11 10.48 33.77
CA PRO A 25 -43.39 9.21 33.73
C PRO A 25 -43.18 8.59 35.12
N SER A 26 -43.36 9.36 36.20
CA SER A 26 -43.15 8.91 37.57
C SER A 26 -44.41 8.43 38.29
N ILE A 27 -45.60 8.82 37.81
CA ILE A 27 -46.89 8.50 38.45
C ILE A 27 -47.92 8.12 37.38
N PRO A 28 -48.43 6.88 37.35
CA PRO A 28 -49.45 6.48 36.39
C PRO A 28 -50.75 7.27 36.61
N ASN A 29 -51.46 7.60 35.52
CA ASN A 29 -52.70 8.40 35.50
C ASN A 29 -52.56 9.86 35.97
N TYR A 30 -51.34 10.38 36.07
CA TYR A 30 -51.09 11.80 36.35
C TYR A 30 -50.51 12.50 35.13
N ILE A 31 -50.78 13.80 35.03
CA ILE A 31 -50.13 14.70 34.08
C ILE A 31 -49.28 15.72 34.83
N ARG A 32 -48.11 16.05 34.29
CA ARG A 32 -47.20 17.07 34.82
C ARG A 32 -46.91 18.12 33.76
N TYR A 33 -46.57 19.33 34.17
CA TYR A 33 -46.26 20.41 33.24
C TYR A 33 -44.79 20.38 32.80
N TRP A 34 -44.57 20.39 31.48
CA TRP A 34 -43.29 20.58 30.82
C TRP A 34 -43.14 22.03 30.37
N ASN A 35 -42.06 22.71 30.76
CA ASN A 35 -41.85 24.12 30.41
C ASN A 35 -41.04 24.34 29.11
N GLY A 36 -40.73 23.28 28.36
CA GLY A 36 -39.88 23.32 27.17
C GLY A 36 -38.45 22.81 27.40
N SER A 37 -37.97 22.79 28.65
CA SER A 37 -36.62 22.31 29.00
C SER A 37 -36.56 21.37 30.22
N ALA A 38 -37.54 21.45 31.13
CA ALA A 38 -37.62 20.61 32.32
C ALA A 38 -39.07 20.44 32.82
N TRP A 39 -39.28 19.42 33.65
CA TRP A 39 -40.53 19.17 34.36
C TRP A 39 -40.67 20.09 35.57
N VAL A 40 -41.77 20.85 35.67
CA VAL A 40 -41.98 21.80 36.77
C VAL A 40 -42.42 21.05 38.04
N PRO A 41 -41.70 21.17 39.17
CA PRO A 41 -42.10 20.57 40.45
C PRO A 41 -43.45 21.10 40.94
N GLY A 42 -44.27 20.25 41.57
CA GLY A 42 -45.56 20.65 42.16
C GLY A 42 -46.72 20.85 41.18
N THR A 43 -46.53 20.53 39.88
CA THR A 43 -47.58 20.67 38.84
C THR A 43 -48.30 19.37 38.48
N SER A 44 -48.01 18.28 39.21
CA SER A 44 -48.64 16.98 38.97
C SER A 44 -50.11 17.00 39.40
N ARG A 45 -51.01 16.66 38.47
CA ARG A 45 -52.46 16.57 38.71
C ARG A 45 -53.04 15.33 38.05
N PRO A 46 -54.15 14.78 38.57
CA PRO A 46 -54.81 13.62 37.95
C PRO A 46 -55.18 13.94 36.49
N ALA A 47 -54.95 12.97 35.61
CA ALA A 47 -55.27 13.09 34.19
C ALA A 47 -56.81 13.17 34.01
N PRO A 48 -57.33 14.09 33.16
CA PRO A 48 -58.74 14.11 32.82
C PRO A 48 -59.17 12.81 32.13
N GLU A 49 -60.41 12.37 32.38
CA GLU A 49 -60.95 11.12 31.83
C GLU A 49 -60.83 11.10 30.30
N GLY A 50 -60.08 10.14 29.76
CA GLY A 50 -59.80 10.00 28.32
C GLY A 50 -58.32 10.00 27.93
N VAL A 51 -57.40 10.33 28.84
CA VAL A 51 -55.94 10.23 28.58
C VAL A 51 -55.39 8.92 29.17
N GLN A 52 -55.31 7.86 28.37
CA GLN A 52 -54.62 6.63 28.77
C GLN A 52 -53.10 6.87 28.82
N THR A 53 -52.51 6.77 30.01
CA THR A 53 -51.05 6.77 30.19
C THR A 53 -50.57 5.32 30.17
N ALA A 54 -49.94 4.88 29.08
CA ALA A 54 -49.25 3.59 29.06
C ALA A 54 -48.01 3.66 29.99
N PRO A 55 -47.71 2.61 30.78
CA PRO A 55 -46.47 2.57 31.54
C PRO A 55 -45.27 2.56 30.60
N ALA A 56 -44.26 3.38 30.91
CA ALA A 56 -42.98 3.34 30.22
C ALA A 56 -42.36 1.95 30.44
N GLN A 57 -42.11 1.22 29.35
CA GLN A 57 -41.33 -0.01 29.40
C GLN A 57 -39.94 0.32 29.96
N ALA A 58 -39.61 -0.26 31.12
CA ALA A 58 -38.24 -0.32 31.60
C ALA A 58 -37.45 -1.13 30.57
N VAL A 59 -36.46 -0.49 29.94
CA VAL A 59 -35.54 -1.14 29.02
C VAL A 59 -34.54 -1.91 29.87
N ASP A 60 -34.81 -3.20 30.11
CA ASP A 60 -33.81 -4.12 30.65
C ASP A 60 -32.87 -4.52 29.51
N GLU A 61 -31.64 -3.99 29.53
CA GLU A 61 -30.52 -4.52 28.77
C GLU A 61 -30.22 -5.92 29.28
N SER A 62 -30.64 -6.96 28.55
CA SER A 62 -29.96 -8.27 28.35
C SER A 62 -30.98 -9.37 28.04
N GLY A 63 -31.24 -9.65 26.76
CA GLY A 63 -32.02 -10.82 26.34
C GLY A 63 -32.30 -10.82 24.83
N PRO A 64 -32.33 -11.98 24.15
CA PRO A 64 -32.43 -12.03 22.69
C PRO A 64 -33.84 -11.61 22.24
N MET A 65 -33.90 -10.55 21.42
CA MET A 65 -35.13 -10.03 20.83
C MET A 65 -35.69 -11.00 19.78
N PHE A 66 -36.89 -11.50 20.00
CA PHE A 66 -37.78 -12.02 18.95
C PHE A 66 -38.71 -10.88 18.52
N LEU A 67 -38.76 -10.58 17.22
CA LEU A 67 -39.65 -9.57 16.64
C LEU A 67 -40.80 -10.28 15.94
N ASP A 68 -41.90 -10.52 16.65
CA ASP A 68 -43.18 -10.86 16.04
C ASP A 68 -43.87 -9.57 15.55
N ALA A 69 -44.37 -9.63 14.31
CA ALA A 69 -45.03 -8.53 13.63
C ALA A 69 -46.51 -8.40 14.07
N ASP A 70 -46.92 -7.17 14.41
CA ASP A 70 -48.31 -6.82 14.74
C ASP A 70 -49.14 -6.58 13.45
N PRO A 71 -50.27 -7.30 13.21
CA PRO A 71 -51.06 -7.23 11.99
C PRO A 71 -52.11 -6.09 11.96
N GLY A 72 -51.83 -4.92 12.51
CA GLY A 72 -52.84 -3.87 12.79
C GLY A 72 -52.64 -2.47 12.19
N ALA A 73 -51.81 -2.26 11.16
CA ALA A 73 -51.56 -0.90 10.64
C ALA A 73 -52.65 -0.42 9.63
N PRO A 74 -53.35 0.71 9.87
CA PRO A 74 -54.35 1.24 8.93
C PRO A 74 -53.70 1.96 7.73
N ALA A 75 -54.32 1.78 6.57
CA ALA A 75 -53.95 2.38 5.29
C ALA A 75 -54.08 3.91 5.31
N ALA A 76 -53.07 4.61 4.79
CA ALA A 76 -53.09 6.06 4.61
C ALA A 76 -53.88 6.45 3.35
N VAL A 77 -54.87 7.32 3.56
CA VAL A 77 -55.82 7.88 2.58
C VAL A 77 -55.19 9.06 1.82
N GLN A 78 -55.53 9.19 0.54
CA GLN A 78 -55.10 10.27 -0.36
C GLN A 78 -55.81 11.62 -0.11
N GLY A 79 -55.11 12.71 -0.44
CA GLY A 79 -55.61 14.09 -0.64
C GLY A 79 -54.59 15.10 -0.06
N VAL A 80 -54.17 16.21 -0.67
CA VAL A 80 -54.62 17.08 -1.79
C VAL A 80 -53.35 17.90 -2.22
N PRO A 81 -53.20 18.38 -3.47
CA PRO A 81 -51.97 19.03 -3.93
C PRO A 81 -51.79 20.44 -3.36
N GLU A 82 -50.60 20.74 -2.82
CA GLU A 82 -50.24 22.08 -2.34
C GLU A 82 -49.16 22.73 -3.22
N VAL A 83 -49.38 24.03 -3.43
CA VAL A 83 -48.81 24.98 -4.40
C VAL A 83 -47.28 25.17 -4.21
N PRO A 84 -46.49 25.39 -5.29
CA PRO A 84 -45.05 25.55 -5.15
C PRO A 84 -44.70 26.88 -4.47
N ALA A 85 -43.99 26.78 -3.34
CA ALA A 85 -43.39 27.92 -2.65
C ALA A 85 -42.21 28.52 -3.46
N PRO A 86 -42.00 29.85 -3.40
CA PRO A 86 -41.01 30.54 -4.23
C PRO A 86 -39.56 30.19 -3.83
N ALA A 87 -38.68 30.17 -4.83
CA ALA A 87 -37.27 29.85 -4.69
C ALA A 87 -36.55 30.78 -3.69
N PRO A 88 -35.70 30.24 -2.79
CA PRO A 88 -34.86 31.08 -1.93
C PRO A 88 -33.81 31.83 -2.76
N ALA A 89 -33.61 33.11 -2.42
CA ALA A 89 -32.63 34.01 -3.02
C ALA A 89 -31.19 33.45 -2.92
N PRO A 90 -30.30 33.77 -3.88
CA PRO A 90 -28.93 33.28 -3.88
C PRO A 90 -28.15 33.82 -2.67
N ALA A 91 -27.48 32.93 -1.96
CA ALA A 91 -26.54 33.29 -0.90
C ALA A 91 -25.39 34.15 -1.47
N PRO A 92 -24.86 35.13 -0.71
CA PRO A 92 -23.72 35.93 -1.16
C PRO A 92 -22.48 35.04 -1.36
N SER A 93 -21.82 35.20 -2.51
CA SER A 93 -20.56 34.52 -2.84
C SER A 93 -19.51 34.79 -1.75
N PRO A 94 -18.79 33.76 -1.27
CA PRO A 94 -17.63 33.97 -0.42
C PRO A 94 -16.55 34.74 -1.20
N ALA A 95 -15.94 35.71 -0.54
CA ALA A 95 -14.82 36.49 -1.07
C ALA A 95 -13.66 35.57 -1.53
N PRO A 96 -12.95 35.91 -2.61
CA PRO A 96 -11.83 35.11 -3.08
C PRO A 96 -10.74 35.03 -2.01
N ALA A 97 -10.30 33.81 -1.71
CA ALA A 97 -9.14 33.57 -0.86
C ALA A 97 -7.90 34.23 -1.47
N PRO A 98 -6.99 34.82 -0.65
CA PRO A 98 -5.75 35.38 -1.16
C PRO A 98 -4.93 34.28 -1.84
N ALA A 99 -4.40 34.61 -3.03
CA ALA A 99 -3.61 33.69 -3.85
C ALA A 99 -2.43 33.11 -3.04
N PRO A 100 -2.10 31.82 -3.19
CA PRO A 100 -0.91 31.26 -2.60
C PRO A 100 0.32 31.97 -3.17
N ALA A 101 1.23 32.40 -2.28
CA ALA A 101 2.51 32.97 -2.66
C ALA A 101 3.27 32.01 -3.59
N PRO A 102 3.96 32.50 -4.64
CA PRO A 102 4.74 31.65 -5.51
C PRO A 102 5.84 30.94 -4.69
N PRO A 103 6.14 29.67 -4.98
CA PRO A 103 7.28 29.00 -4.36
C PRO A 103 8.57 29.75 -4.69
N PRO A 104 9.58 29.74 -3.79
CA PRO A 104 10.89 30.28 -4.12
C PRO A 104 11.42 29.59 -5.38
N ALA A 105 11.99 30.38 -6.29
CA ALA A 105 12.58 29.89 -7.53
C ALA A 105 13.59 28.79 -7.21
N VAL A 106 13.30 27.57 -7.66
CA VAL A 106 14.29 26.49 -7.67
C VAL A 106 15.35 26.89 -8.68
N GLU A 107 16.54 27.16 -8.17
CA GLU A 107 17.74 27.40 -8.98
C GLU A 107 17.92 26.20 -9.93
N ALA A 108 18.03 26.49 -11.23
CA ALA A 108 18.16 25.44 -12.24
C ALA A 108 19.41 24.58 -11.93
N PRO A 109 19.32 23.24 -12.08
CA PRO A 109 20.51 22.41 -11.91
C PRO A 109 21.58 22.85 -12.93
N PRO A 110 22.88 22.76 -12.58
CA PRO A 110 23.94 23.08 -13.51
C PRO A 110 23.77 22.24 -14.78
N VAL A 111 23.62 22.92 -15.91
CA VAL A 111 23.61 22.28 -17.23
C VAL A 111 25.02 21.75 -17.46
N TRP A 112 25.19 20.44 -17.30
CA TRP A 112 26.39 19.76 -17.77
C TRP A 112 26.47 19.92 -19.28
N PRO A 113 27.62 20.31 -19.86
CA PRO A 113 27.78 20.31 -21.29
C PRO A 113 27.48 18.89 -21.79
N ALA A 114 26.49 18.77 -22.68
CA ALA A 114 26.25 17.53 -23.39
C ALA A 114 27.58 17.10 -24.03
N PRO A 115 27.96 15.81 -23.97
CA PRO A 115 29.15 15.35 -24.64
C PRO A 115 29.01 15.74 -26.11
N ALA A 116 29.97 16.54 -26.61
CA ALA A 116 30.12 16.77 -28.03
C ALA A 116 30.04 15.40 -28.71
N GLN A 117 29.23 15.27 -29.76
CA GLN A 117 29.20 14.05 -30.55
C GLN A 117 30.64 13.74 -30.94
N ALA A 118 31.21 12.74 -30.28
CA ALA A 118 32.55 12.29 -30.55
C ALA A 118 32.51 11.72 -31.96
N GLY A 119 33.14 12.43 -32.90
CA GLY A 119 33.52 11.88 -34.18
C GLY A 119 34.14 10.51 -33.93
N SER A 120 33.60 9.53 -34.63
CA SER A 120 33.84 8.10 -34.45
C SER A 120 35.23 7.68 -34.92
N ASP A 121 36.29 8.12 -34.23
CA ASP A 121 37.68 7.74 -34.57
C ASP A 121 38.50 7.25 -33.35
N LEU A 122 37.84 6.85 -32.26
CA LEU A 122 38.52 6.13 -31.17
C LEU A 122 38.03 4.67 -31.13
N PRO A 123 38.94 3.67 -31.15
CA PRO A 123 38.53 2.27 -31.04
C PRO A 123 37.90 2.02 -29.67
N PRO A 124 36.81 1.22 -29.60
CA PRO A 124 36.14 0.93 -28.35
C PRO A 124 37.08 0.15 -27.42
N ILE A 125 37.20 0.62 -26.18
CA ILE A 125 37.92 -0.08 -25.12
C ILE A 125 37.06 -1.28 -24.70
N SER A 126 37.54 -2.49 -24.97
CA SER A 126 36.90 -3.75 -24.59
C SER A 126 37.34 -4.17 -23.19
N TRP A 127 36.40 -4.15 -22.24
CA TRP A 127 36.58 -4.76 -20.91
C TRP A 127 36.19 -6.24 -20.97
N GLY A 128 37.08 -7.05 -21.56
CA GLY A 128 37.09 -8.52 -21.47
C GLY A 128 35.71 -9.20 -21.39
N ALA A 129 34.99 -9.28 -22.50
CA ALA A 129 33.89 -10.24 -22.62
C ALA A 129 34.47 -11.64 -22.92
N PRO A 130 33.91 -12.72 -22.33
CA PRO A 130 34.33 -14.08 -22.65
C PRO A 130 34.03 -14.41 -24.13
N PRO A 131 34.86 -15.25 -24.79
CA PRO A 131 34.70 -15.52 -26.21
C PRO A 131 33.46 -16.39 -26.45
N GLU A 132 32.42 -15.81 -27.04
CA GLU A 132 31.41 -16.59 -27.75
C GLU A 132 32.05 -17.18 -29.01
N ALA A 133 31.98 -18.51 -29.11
CA ALA A 133 32.52 -19.30 -30.20
C ALA A 133 31.86 -18.91 -31.52
N GLY A 134 32.61 -18.21 -32.38
CA GLY A 134 32.14 -17.85 -33.72
C GLY A 134 32.97 -16.78 -34.39
N GLN A 135 34.29 -16.94 -34.49
CA GLN A 135 35.13 -16.03 -35.27
C GLN A 135 35.76 -16.73 -36.48
N ARG A 136 35.34 -16.27 -37.67
CA ARG A 136 36.14 -16.33 -38.89
C ARG A 136 37.41 -15.51 -38.65
N SER A 137 38.55 -16.13 -38.85
CA SER A 137 39.87 -15.53 -38.78
C SER A 137 40.02 -14.44 -39.86
N ALA A 138 40.24 -13.20 -39.43
CA ALA A 138 40.82 -12.15 -40.29
C ALA A 138 42.31 -12.00 -39.90
N PRO A 139 43.24 -11.98 -40.86
CA PRO A 139 44.67 -11.91 -40.56
C PRO A 139 45.05 -10.51 -40.06
N TYR A 140 45.78 -10.46 -38.94
CA TYR A 140 46.43 -9.26 -38.43
C TYR A 140 47.45 -8.74 -39.46
N GLN A 141 47.25 -7.52 -39.98
CA GLN A 141 48.31 -6.76 -40.63
C GLN A 141 49.14 -6.04 -39.57
N GLN A 142 50.45 -6.32 -39.55
CA GLN A 142 51.42 -5.54 -38.78
C GLN A 142 51.51 -4.11 -39.35
N PRO A 143 51.53 -3.05 -38.51
CA PRO A 143 51.82 -1.71 -38.99
C PRO A 143 53.30 -1.59 -39.37
N ARG A 144 53.58 -1.17 -40.61
CA ARG A 144 54.92 -0.78 -41.07
C ARG A 144 55.39 0.45 -40.30
N ILE A 145 56.56 0.37 -39.68
CA ILE A 145 57.29 1.52 -39.14
C ILE A 145 57.95 2.26 -40.32
N THR A 146 57.55 3.49 -40.59
CA THR A 146 58.28 4.42 -41.45
C THR A 146 59.43 5.08 -40.67
N PRO A 147 60.62 5.29 -41.27
CA PRO A 147 61.71 5.99 -40.60
C PRO A 147 61.38 7.48 -40.38
N GLN A 148 61.46 7.94 -39.13
CA GLN A 148 61.34 9.33 -38.71
C GLN A 148 62.64 10.12 -39.05
N PRO A 149 62.57 11.37 -39.55
CA PRO A 149 63.74 12.23 -39.72
C PRO A 149 64.32 12.73 -38.38
N ALA A 150 65.62 13.04 -38.39
CA ALA A 150 66.50 13.33 -37.26
C ALA A 150 66.04 14.48 -36.32
N PRO A 151 66.42 14.45 -35.03
CA PRO A 151 66.15 15.54 -34.08
C PRO A 151 67.08 16.76 -34.30
N PRO A 152 66.63 18.00 -33.99
CA PRO A 152 67.48 19.20 -34.03
C PRO A 152 68.52 19.22 -32.90
N PRO A 153 69.63 19.96 -33.05
CA PRO A 153 70.70 20.00 -32.07
C PRO A 153 70.29 20.77 -30.80
N VAL A 154 70.63 20.19 -29.64
CA VAL A 154 70.54 20.84 -28.32
C VAL A 154 71.74 21.78 -28.10
N PRO A 155 71.55 22.95 -27.47
CA PRO A 155 72.68 23.79 -27.05
C PRO A 155 73.43 23.15 -25.87
N SER A 156 74.74 22.99 -26.04
CA SER A 156 75.68 22.52 -25.03
C SER A 156 75.97 23.61 -24.00
N TRP A 157 75.53 23.41 -22.76
CA TRP A 157 76.06 24.18 -21.63
C TRP A 157 77.39 23.58 -21.20
N THR A 158 78.43 24.38 -21.33
CA THR A 158 79.79 24.10 -20.92
C THR A 158 79.87 23.82 -19.43
N GLN A 159 80.50 22.69 -19.09
CA GLN A 159 80.96 22.36 -17.75
C GLN A 159 82.33 23.04 -17.51
N PRO A 160 82.51 23.84 -16.46
CA PRO A 160 83.83 24.11 -15.91
C PRO A 160 84.15 23.08 -14.83
N ALA A 161 85.29 22.40 -14.97
CA ALA A 161 85.96 21.69 -13.88
C ALA A 161 87.09 22.60 -13.30
N PRO A 162 87.81 22.22 -12.23
CA PRO A 162 87.44 22.56 -10.85
C PRO A 162 88.60 23.25 -10.09
N HIS A 163 88.39 24.39 -9.42
CA HIS A 163 89.43 24.99 -8.56
C HIS A 163 88.86 25.51 -7.23
N GLY A 164 89.44 25.05 -6.11
CA GLY A 164 89.65 25.84 -4.89
C GLY A 164 88.56 25.86 -3.80
N GLU A 165 88.63 24.87 -2.90
CA GLU A 165 88.36 24.88 -1.44
C GLU A 165 87.46 25.97 -0.79
N PRO A 166 86.30 25.59 -0.19
CA PRO A 166 85.63 26.38 0.84
C PRO A 166 86.04 25.94 2.26
N PRO A 167 86.11 26.84 3.26
CA PRO A 167 86.54 26.52 4.61
C PRO A 167 85.52 25.64 5.35
N ALA A 168 86.02 24.68 6.12
CA ALA A 168 85.23 23.72 6.88
C ALA A 168 84.29 24.40 7.91
N PRO A 169 82.98 24.08 7.92
CA PRO A 169 82.11 24.40 9.05
C PRO A 169 82.27 23.35 10.17
N ALA A 170 82.38 23.81 11.40
CA ALA A 170 82.48 22.97 12.60
C ALA A 170 81.23 22.07 12.79
N PRO A 171 81.37 20.87 13.36
CA PRO A 171 80.25 19.96 13.58
C PRO A 171 79.34 20.49 14.70
N VAL A 172 78.08 20.74 14.37
CA VAL A 172 76.99 20.94 15.33
C VAL A 172 76.36 19.57 15.60
N PRO A 173 76.22 19.10 16.86
CA PRO A 173 75.60 17.81 17.13
C PRO A 173 74.10 17.83 16.78
N PRO A 174 73.53 16.77 16.19
CA PRO A 174 72.12 16.73 15.83
C PRO A 174 71.26 16.66 17.11
N GLN A 175 70.49 17.71 17.36
CA GLN A 175 69.35 17.65 18.27
C GLN A 175 68.26 16.77 17.66
N SER A 176 67.85 15.75 18.41
CA SER A 176 66.74 14.85 18.10
C SER A 176 65.40 15.61 18.11
N GLY A 177 64.98 16.09 16.94
CA GLY A 177 63.59 16.47 16.69
C GLY A 177 62.73 15.25 16.31
N PRO A 178 61.40 15.31 16.47
CA PRO A 178 60.51 14.22 16.08
C PRO A 178 60.65 13.90 14.58
N PRO A 179 60.53 12.63 14.16
CA PRO A 179 60.83 12.22 12.79
C PRO A 179 59.90 12.94 11.82
N GLN A 180 60.49 13.70 10.89
CA GLN A 180 59.74 14.19 9.73
C GLN A 180 59.35 12.98 8.86
N PRO A 181 58.11 12.94 8.34
CA PRO A 181 57.70 11.87 7.45
C PRO A 181 58.65 11.83 6.25
N ALA A 182 59.17 10.65 5.94
CA ALA A 182 60.10 10.46 4.83
C ALA A 182 59.52 11.05 3.53
N PRO A 183 60.34 11.67 2.67
CA PRO A 183 59.86 12.23 1.41
C PRO A 183 59.21 11.14 0.56
N TRP A 184 58.13 11.49 -0.15
CA TRP A 184 57.32 10.56 -0.96
C TRP A 184 58.15 9.64 -1.86
N ALA A 185 59.26 10.15 -2.41
CA ALA A 185 60.17 9.38 -3.24
C ALA A 185 60.83 8.19 -2.50
N GLU A 186 61.19 8.36 -1.22
CA GLU A 186 61.74 7.26 -0.41
C GLU A 186 60.67 6.24 -0.05
N GLN A 187 59.45 6.69 0.25
CA GLN A 187 58.31 5.81 0.52
C GLN A 187 57.99 4.92 -0.69
N VAL A 188 58.04 5.48 -1.90
CA VAL A 188 57.84 4.71 -3.14
C VAL A 188 58.99 3.72 -3.37
N HIS A 189 60.23 4.10 -3.10
CA HIS A 189 61.39 3.20 -3.21
C HIS A 189 61.38 2.09 -2.15
N GLU A 190 60.82 2.35 -0.98
CA GLU A 190 60.63 1.36 0.08
C GLU A 190 59.54 0.36 -0.30
N LEU A 191 58.39 0.84 -0.80
CA LEU A 191 57.31 -0.02 -1.31
C LEU A 191 57.76 -0.86 -2.53
N ALA A 192 58.63 -0.31 -3.38
CA ALA A 192 59.22 -1.05 -4.49
C ALA A 192 60.21 -2.13 -4.03
N ARG A 193 60.87 -1.94 -2.88
CA ARG A 193 61.75 -2.94 -2.24
C ARG A 193 60.98 -4.05 -1.53
N GLU A 194 59.80 -3.75 -1.00
CA GLU A 194 58.92 -4.74 -0.35
C GLU A 194 58.35 -5.79 -1.32
N GLY A 195 58.55 -5.59 -2.64
CA GLY A 195 58.17 -6.54 -3.66
C GLY A 195 56.68 -6.50 -3.99
N VAL A 196 56.34 -6.80 -5.25
CA VAL A 196 54.95 -6.84 -5.71
C VAL A 196 54.26 -8.00 -5.00
N THR A 197 53.36 -7.71 -4.05
CA THR A 197 52.49 -8.75 -3.52
C THR A 197 51.69 -9.36 -4.69
N PRO A 198 51.68 -10.70 -4.85
CA PRO A 198 50.93 -11.33 -5.93
C PRO A 198 49.48 -10.87 -5.83
N TRP A 199 48.96 -10.30 -6.91
CA TRP A 199 47.57 -9.86 -6.95
C TRP A 199 46.67 -11.02 -6.55
N ARG A 200 46.00 -10.90 -5.40
CA ARG A 200 45.03 -11.88 -4.92
C ARG A 200 43.73 -11.61 -5.67
N PRO A 201 43.25 -12.53 -6.53
CA PRO A 201 41.93 -12.38 -7.13
C PRO A 201 40.90 -12.23 -6.02
N VAL A 202 40.02 -11.26 -6.16
CA VAL A 202 38.85 -11.14 -5.28
C VAL A 202 38.07 -12.44 -5.43
N ALA A 203 37.96 -13.21 -4.34
CA ALA A 203 37.34 -14.54 -4.38
C ALA A 203 35.85 -14.48 -4.76
N ASP A 204 35.20 -13.36 -4.44
CA ASP A 204 33.81 -13.07 -4.75
C ASP A 204 33.71 -11.74 -5.50
N ASP A 205 33.02 -11.72 -6.64
CA ASP A 205 32.72 -10.48 -7.37
C ASP A 205 31.91 -9.54 -6.45
N PRO A 206 32.45 -8.37 -6.04
CA PRO A 206 31.72 -7.44 -5.17
C PRO A 206 30.45 -6.89 -5.82
N PHE A 207 30.27 -7.08 -7.14
CA PHE A 207 29.09 -6.72 -7.90
C PHE A 207 28.25 -7.94 -8.33
N GLY A 208 28.57 -9.15 -7.88
CA GLY A 208 27.83 -10.38 -8.22
C GLY A 208 26.37 -10.33 -7.76
N SER A 209 26.10 -9.69 -6.62
CA SER A 209 24.74 -9.47 -6.10
C SER A 209 23.89 -8.56 -7.00
N ALA A 210 24.51 -7.61 -7.71
CA ALA A 210 23.82 -6.73 -8.65
C ALA A 210 23.45 -7.44 -9.96
N ARG A 211 24.16 -8.52 -10.32
CA ARG A 211 23.83 -9.37 -11.49
C ARG A 211 22.79 -10.44 -11.19
N ALA A 212 22.54 -10.75 -9.91
CA ALA A 212 21.52 -11.68 -9.46
C ALA A 212 20.14 -11.00 -9.36
N GLN A 213 19.73 -10.24 -10.38
CA GLN A 213 18.32 -9.83 -10.50
C GLN A 213 17.47 -11.11 -10.55
N ASP A 214 16.63 -11.32 -9.54
CA ASP A 214 15.87 -12.55 -9.42
C ASP A 214 14.99 -12.71 -10.66
N ARG A 215 15.21 -13.80 -11.41
CA ARG A 215 14.51 -14.02 -12.67
C ARG A 215 13.02 -14.27 -12.41
N PRO A 216 12.12 -13.79 -13.31
CA PRO A 216 10.70 -14.01 -13.16
C PRO A 216 10.39 -15.50 -13.14
N GLY A 217 9.65 -15.95 -12.12
CA GLY A 217 9.28 -17.36 -11.97
C GLY A 217 8.34 -17.83 -13.09
N GLY A 218 8.46 -19.10 -13.47
CA GLY A 218 7.65 -19.68 -14.55
C GLY A 218 6.14 -19.65 -14.28
N LEU A 219 5.33 -19.48 -15.33
CA LEU A 219 3.88 -19.35 -15.25
C LEU A 219 3.19 -20.55 -14.57
N LEU A 220 3.64 -21.77 -14.84
CA LEU A 220 3.08 -22.98 -14.21
C LEU A 220 3.27 -22.99 -12.69
N ARG A 221 4.46 -22.60 -12.19
CA ARG A 221 4.71 -22.50 -10.74
C ARG A 221 3.82 -21.44 -10.09
N ARG A 222 3.57 -20.32 -10.79
CA ARG A 222 2.67 -19.26 -10.32
C ARG A 222 1.22 -19.73 -10.29
N PHE A 223 0.78 -20.47 -11.30
CA PHE A 223 -0.55 -21.07 -11.35
C PHE A 223 -0.73 -22.10 -10.23
N ALA A 224 0.22 -23.01 -10.04
CA ALA A 224 0.20 -24.00 -8.96
C ALA A 224 0.16 -23.32 -7.58
N ALA A 225 1.01 -22.31 -7.34
CA ALA A 225 0.96 -21.50 -6.13
C ALA A 225 -0.42 -20.89 -5.91
N ARG A 226 -1.07 -20.41 -6.98
CA ARG A 226 -2.39 -19.80 -6.92
C ARG A 226 -3.48 -20.79 -6.57
N VAL A 227 -3.46 -21.99 -7.13
CA VAL A 227 -4.41 -23.05 -6.79
C VAL A 227 -4.33 -23.34 -5.30
N VAL A 228 -3.11 -23.53 -4.76
CA VAL A 228 -2.91 -23.78 -3.33
C VAL A 228 -3.42 -22.62 -2.47
N ASP A 229 -3.01 -21.39 -2.77
CA ASP A 229 -3.45 -20.21 -2.02
C ASP A 229 -4.99 -20.07 -2.04
N THR A 230 -5.62 -20.37 -3.18
CA THR A 230 -7.08 -20.28 -3.36
C THR A 230 -7.80 -21.37 -2.57
N VAL A 231 -7.30 -22.60 -2.57
CA VAL A 231 -7.88 -23.71 -1.80
C VAL A 231 -7.80 -23.41 -0.30
N VAL A 232 -6.66 -22.94 0.19
CA VAL A 232 -6.50 -22.59 1.62
C VAL A 232 -7.44 -21.45 2.00
N PHE A 233 -7.51 -20.40 1.18
CA PHE A 233 -8.42 -19.28 1.40
C PHE A 233 -9.90 -19.72 1.39
N ALA A 234 -10.29 -20.55 0.42
CA ALA A 234 -11.64 -21.08 0.28
C ALA A 234 -12.00 -22.02 1.44
N ALA A 235 -11.06 -22.83 1.94
CA ALA A 235 -11.29 -23.69 3.09
C ALA A 235 -11.55 -22.86 4.36
N VAL A 236 -10.72 -21.84 4.63
CA VAL A 236 -10.87 -20.98 5.81
C VAL A 236 -12.15 -20.16 5.75
N THR A 237 -12.41 -19.53 4.60
CA THR A 237 -13.63 -18.72 4.40
C THR A 237 -14.87 -19.62 4.40
N GLY A 238 -14.79 -20.79 3.76
CA GLY A 238 -15.88 -21.77 3.67
C GLY A 238 -16.25 -22.36 5.03
N ALA A 239 -15.27 -22.67 5.88
CA ALA A 239 -15.54 -23.16 7.23
C ALA A 239 -16.39 -22.17 8.07
N ALA A 240 -16.19 -20.86 7.88
CA ALA A 240 -17.02 -19.84 8.50
C ALA A 240 -18.35 -19.59 7.77
N ALA A 241 -18.34 -19.68 6.43
CA ALA A 241 -19.51 -19.44 5.60
C ALA A 241 -20.56 -20.55 5.66
N LEU A 242 -20.14 -21.81 5.88
CA LEU A 242 -21.05 -22.97 5.92
C LEU A 242 -22.10 -22.87 7.04
N PRO A 243 -21.75 -22.64 8.32
CA PRO A 243 -22.77 -22.54 9.38
C PRO A 243 -23.69 -21.33 9.17
N LEU A 244 -23.12 -20.18 8.77
CA LEU A 244 -23.89 -18.96 8.51
C LEU A 244 -24.83 -19.11 7.31
N GLY A 245 -24.35 -19.70 6.22
CA GLY A 245 -25.16 -19.96 5.03
C GLY A 245 -26.25 -21.01 5.27
N SER A 246 -26.00 -21.99 6.14
CA SER A 246 -27.03 -22.94 6.56
C SER A 246 -28.14 -22.24 7.34
N ALA A 247 -27.80 -21.35 8.28
CA ALA A 247 -28.76 -20.56 9.04
C ALA A 247 -29.59 -19.65 8.12
N ALA A 248 -28.94 -18.92 7.21
CA ALA A 248 -29.59 -18.10 6.19
C ALA A 248 -30.61 -18.89 5.36
N TYR A 249 -30.20 -20.09 4.91
CA TYR A 249 -31.03 -20.97 4.11
C TYR A 249 -32.27 -21.45 4.88
N HIS A 250 -32.10 -21.85 6.13
CA HIS A 250 -33.21 -22.26 6.98
C HIS A 250 -34.18 -21.10 7.23
N HIS A 251 -33.68 -19.91 7.54
CA HIS A 251 -34.51 -18.72 7.74
C HIS A 251 -35.32 -18.36 6.48
N ALA A 252 -34.70 -18.41 5.31
CA ALA A 252 -35.39 -18.17 4.05
C ALA A 252 -36.45 -19.25 3.76
N LYS A 253 -36.14 -20.53 4.04
CA LYS A 253 -37.05 -21.65 3.86
C LYS A 253 -38.25 -21.56 4.80
N ASP A 254 -38.02 -21.26 6.07
CA ASP A 254 -39.07 -21.13 7.08
C ASP A 254 -40.06 -20.01 6.73
N LYS A 255 -39.55 -18.88 6.21
CA LYS A 255 -40.41 -17.79 5.68
C LYS A 255 -41.24 -18.21 4.48
N VAL A 256 -40.64 -18.97 3.56
CA VAL A 256 -41.34 -19.48 2.37
C VAL A 256 -42.41 -20.48 2.77
N ASP A 257 -42.13 -21.37 3.71
CA ASP A 257 -43.09 -22.38 4.17
C ASP A 257 -44.22 -21.74 4.99
N ALA A 258 -43.93 -20.74 5.83
CA ALA A 258 -44.95 -19.94 6.51
C ALA A 258 -45.87 -19.20 5.52
N ALA A 259 -45.31 -18.60 4.46
CA ALA A 259 -46.08 -17.89 3.43
C ALA A 259 -46.97 -18.83 2.60
N LYS A 260 -46.62 -20.11 2.45
CA LYS A 260 -47.48 -21.09 1.76
C LYS A 260 -48.72 -21.44 2.59
N LEU A 261 -48.61 -21.38 3.92
CA LEU A 261 -49.70 -21.75 4.84
C LEU A 261 -50.79 -20.67 4.92
N THR A 262 -50.48 -19.41 4.59
CA THR A 262 -51.43 -18.30 4.70
C THR A 262 -52.43 -18.23 3.54
N GLY A 263 -52.15 -18.88 2.41
CA GLY A 263 -53.02 -18.84 1.22
C GLY A 263 -53.08 -17.48 0.50
N GLU A 264 -52.35 -16.48 0.98
CA GLU A 264 -52.25 -15.14 0.41
C GLU A 264 -50.94 -14.93 -0.35
N THR A 265 -50.92 -13.96 -1.27
CA THR A 265 -49.70 -13.64 -2.02
C THR A 265 -48.80 -12.74 -1.18
N VAL A 266 -47.87 -13.35 -0.43
CA VAL A 266 -46.90 -12.63 0.41
C VAL A 266 -45.61 -12.35 -0.37
N LYS A 267 -45.14 -11.09 -0.38
CA LYS A 267 -43.82 -10.74 -0.91
C LYS A 267 -42.73 -11.10 0.10
N VAL A 268 -42.00 -12.18 -0.15
CA VAL A 268 -40.84 -12.59 0.66
C VAL A 268 -39.56 -12.09 0.00
N TRP A 269 -38.77 -11.30 0.73
CA TRP A 269 -37.46 -10.84 0.27
C TRP A 269 -36.41 -11.91 0.53
N LEU A 270 -35.68 -12.31 -0.52
CA LEU A 270 -34.59 -13.30 -0.41
C LEU A 270 -33.37 -12.75 0.35
N LEU A 271 -33.10 -11.44 0.20
CA LEU A 271 -32.17 -10.71 1.04
C LEU A 271 -32.96 -9.83 1.99
N ASP A 272 -32.91 -10.15 3.27
CA ASP A 272 -33.40 -9.29 4.34
C ASP A 272 -32.22 -8.78 5.19
N ALA A 273 -32.53 -8.00 6.24
CA ALA A 273 -31.51 -7.45 7.13
C ALA A 273 -30.66 -8.54 7.79
N THR A 274 -31.26 -9.69 8.15
CA THR A 274 -30.56 -10.83 8.75
C THR A 274 -29.60 -11.50 7.77
N THR A 275 -30.06 -11.84 6.57
CA THR A 275 -29.22 -12.40 5.50
C THR A 275 -28.11 -11.41 5.13
N GLY A 276 -28.40 -10.11 5.10
CA GLY A 276 -27.41 -9.06 4.86
C GLY A 276 -26.31 -9.02 5.93
N LEU A 277 -26.68 -9.21 7.20
CA LEU A 277 -25.74 -9.20 8.34
C LEU A 277 -24.86 -10.46 8.33
N GLU A 278 -25.42 -11.62 8.00
CA GLU A 278 -24.68 -12.87 7.82
C GLU A 278 -23.71 -12.80 6.63
N LEU A 279 -24.17 -12.29 5.47
CA LEU A 279 -23.31 -12.05 4.32
C LEU A 279 -22.18 -11.05 4.64
N GLY A 280 -22.48 -10.00 5.40
CA GLY A 280 -21.51 -9.05 5.91
C GLY A 280 -20.46 -9.72 6.81
N ALA A 281 -20.89 -10.62 7.70
CA ALA A 281 -19.99 -11.39 8.55
C ALA A 281 -19.09 -12.33 7.72
N VAL A 282 -19.63 -13.03 6.72
CA VAL A 282 -18.83 -13.87 5.82
C VAL A 282 -17.82 -13.04 5.03
N LEU A 283 -18.22 -11.87 4.53
CA LEU A 283 -17.33 -10.96 3.82
C LEU A 283 -16.21 -10.45 4.74
N LEU A 284 -16.53 -10.10 5.98
CA LEU A 284 -15.54 -9.71 6.98
C LEU A 284 -14.52 -10.83 7.23
N VAL A 285 -14.99 -12.06 7.41
CA VAL A 285 -14.10 -13.23 7.56
C VAL A 285 -13.23 -13.42 6.32
N ALA A 286 -13.79 -13.30 5.12
CA ALA A 286 -13.04 -13.39 3.88
C ALA A 286 -11.95 -12.32 3.78
N VAL A 287 -12.24 -11.07 4.18
CA VAL A 287 -11.24 -9.98 4.22
C VAL A 287 -10.14 -10.29 5.23
N VAL A 288 -10.51 -10.67 6.45
CA VAL A 288 -9.54 -11.02 7.51
C VAL A 288 -8.66 -12.19 7.07
N ALA A 289 -9.26 -13.27 6.55
CA ALA A 289 -8.53 -14.42 6.03
C ALA A 289 -7.57 -14.02 4.90
N GLY A 290 -8.00 -13.15 3.98
CA GLY A 290 -7.15 -12.68 2.88
C GLY A 290 -5.98 -11.84 3.39
N VAL A 291 -6.20 -10.99 4.38
CA VAL A 291 -5.14 -10.21 5.02
C VAL A 291 -4.13 -11.13 5.72
N LEU A 292 -4.60 -12.09 6.52
CA LEU A 292 -3.74 -12.99 7.29
C LEU A 292 -2.99 -14.01 6.42
N LEU A 293 -3.65 -14.58 5.40
CA LEU A 293 -3.09 -15.65 4.56
C LEU A 293 -2.28 -15.13 3.36
N GLU A 294 -2.64 -13.95 2.83
CA GLU A 294 -2.00 -13.42 1.62
C GLU A 294 -1.27 -12.09 1.85
N VAL A 295 -1.89 -11.09 2.50
CA VAL A 295 -1.31 -9.72 2.59
C VAL A 295 -0.13 -9.67 3.54
N LEU A 296 -0.32 -10.06 4.80
CA LEU A 296 0.73 -10.05 5.82
C LEU A 296 1.95 -10.89 5.45
N PRO A 297 1.80 -12.15 5.00
CA PRO A 297 2.97 -12.96 4.69
C PRO A 297 3.70 -12.50 3.42
N THR A 298 2.97 -11.90 2.47
CA THR A 298 3.60 -11.20 1.33
C THR A 298 4.35 -9.96 1.80
N ALA A 299 3.79 -9.18 2.73
CA ALA A 299 4.43 -7.97 3.22
C ALA A 299 5.67 -8.25 4.07
N LYS A 300 5.63 -9.30 4.91
CA LYS A 300 6.74 -9.62 5.82
C LYS A 300 7.82 -10.49 5.19
N TRP A 301 7.47 -11.41 4.30
CA TRP A 301 8.42 -12.38 3.75
C TRP A 301 8.41 -12.49 2.22
N GLY A 302 7.57 -11.72 1.53
CA GLY A 302 7.41 -11.82 0.08
C GLY A 302 6.75 -13.13 -0.37
N ARG A 303 6.25 -13.99 0.54
CA ARG A 303 5.78 -15.34 0.19
C ARG A 303 4.47 -15.66 0.86
N THR A 304 3.53 -16.20 0.09
CA THR A 304 2.34 -16.89 0.60
C THR A 304 2.64 -18.38 0.76
N LEU A 305 1.71 -19.14 1.36
CA LEU A 305 1.88 -20.58 1.54
C LEU A 305 2.14 -21.31 0.20
N GLY A 306 1.31 -21.06 -0.80
CA GLY A 306 1.49 -21.67 -2.13
C GLY A 306 2.79 -21.24 -2.81
N LYS A 307 3.21 -19.98 -2.64
CA LYS A 307 4.49 -19.50 -3.19
C LYS A 307 5.68 -20.11 -2.47
N LYS A 308 5.60 -20.31 -1.16
CA LYS A 308 6.63 -21.01 -0.38
C LYS A 308 6.80 -22.45 -0.88
N LEU A 309 5.70 -23.14 -1.18
CA LEU A 309 5.74 -24.52 -1.69
C LEU A 309 6.29 -24.63 -3.11
N THR A 310 6.11 -23.61 -3.96
CA THR A 310 6.59 -23.62 -5.35
C THR A 310 7.93 -22.91 -5.57
N GLY A 311 8.58 -22.46 -4.49
CA GLY A 311 9.87 -21.76 -4.56
C GLY A 311 9.76 -20.39 -5.22
N LEU A 312 8.72 -19.62 -4.88
CA LEU A 312 8.45 -18.29 -5.43
C LEU A 312 8.45 -17.23 -4.33
N LYS A 313 8.88 -16.02 -4.70
CA LYS A 313 8.83 -14.82 -3.86
C LYS A 313 8.28 -13.64 -4.66
N VAL A 314 7.61 -12.72 -3.99
CA VAL A 314 7.08 -11.46 -4.51
C VAL A 314 8.03 -10.38 -4.05
N LEU A 315 8.54 -9.61 -5.01
CA LEU A 315 9.49 -8.54 -4.77
C LEU A 315 9.00 -7.24 -5.41
N ASP A 316 9.36 -6.13 -4.80
CA ASP A 316 9.25 -4.81 -5.42
C ASP A 316 10.27 -4.68 -6.57
N ILE A 317 9.88 -4.00 -7.64
CA ILE A 317 10.73 -3.87 -8.85
C ILE A 317 11.99 -3.07 -8.57
N GLU A 318 11.91 -2.03 -7.74
CA GLU A 318 13.01 -1.10 -7.49
C GLU A 318 13.96 -1.67 -6.45
N ALA A 319 13.43 -2.00 -5.28
CA ALA A 319 14.25 -2.41 -4.14
C ALA A 319 14.61 -3.91 -4.16
N GLN A 320 13.91 -4.74 -4.94
CA GLN A 320 14.07 -6.20 -4.94
C GLN A 320 13.91 -6.81 -3.53
N GLN A 321 13.10 -6.16 -2.70
CA GLN A 321 12.76 -6.57 -1.34
C GLN A 321 11.28 -6.96 -1.26
N PRO A 322 10.84 -7.66 -0.19
CA PRO A 322 9.42 -7.86 0.07
C PRO A 322 8.64 -6.54 0.02
N PRO A 323 7.49 -6.51 -0.68
CA PRO A 323 6.72 -5.27 -0.81
C PRO A 323 6.15 -4.82 0.53
N GLY A 324 5.99 -3.51 0.73
CA GLY A 324 5.33 -2.98 1.92
C GLY A 324 3.86 -3.43 2.05
N PHE A 325 3.25 -3.19 3.22
CA PHE A 325 1.87 -3.59 3.51
C PHE A 325 0.85 -3.00 2.52
N ALA A 326 0.93 -1.69 2.24
CA ALA A 326 0.00 -1.02 1.32
C ALA A 326 0.11 -1.57 -0.12
N ALA A 327 1.33 -1.82 -0.60
CA ALA A 327 1.55 -2.43 -1.90
C ALA A 327 0.97 -3.85 -1.95
N SER A 328 1.19 -4.65 -0.90
CA SER A 328 0.63 -6.00 -0.76
C SER A 328 -0.89 -6.00 -0.69
N LEU A 329 -1.50 -5.04 0.02
CA LEU A 329 -2.94 -4.91 0.15
C LEU A 329 -3.59 -4.51 -1.18
N ARG A 330 -3.06 -3.51 -1.87
CA ARG A 330 -3.51 -3.11 -3.22
C ARG A 330 -3.40 -4.27 -4.21
N ARG A 331 -2.27 -4.99 -4.18
CA ARG A 331 -2.05 -6.19 -4.98
C ARG A 331 -3.10 -7.26 -4.71
N TRP A 332 -3.47 -7.47 -3.45
CA TRP A 332 -4.47 -8.44 -3.04
C TRP A 332 -5.88 -7.99 -3.45
N LEU A 333 -6.30 -6.76 -3.12
CA LEU A 333 -7.62 -6.22 -3.46
C LEU A 333 -7.90 -6.29 -4.96
N LEU A 334 -6.99 -5.77 -5.79
CA LEU A 334 -7.17 -5.78 -7.24
C LEU A 334 -7.28 -7.22 -7.77
N ARG A 335 -6.47 -8.13 -7.24
CA ARG A 335 -6.58 -9.56 -7.59
C ARG A 335 -7.90 -10.16 -7.15
N SER A 336 -8.39 -9.87 -5.93
CA SER A 336 -9.65 -10.39 -5.42
C SER A 336 -10.84 -9.93 -6.27
N VAL A 337 -10.88 -8.64 -6.64
CA VAL A 337 -11.91 -8.10 -7.54
C VAL A 337 -11.85 -8.76 -8.92
N LEU A 338 -10.64 -8.88 -9.51
CA LEU A 338 -10.49 -9.54 -10.82
C LEU A 338 -10.92 -11.01 -10.81
N ASN A 339 -10.69 -11.72 -9.71
CA ASN A 339 -11.15 -13.11 -9.57
C ASN A 339 -12.67 -13.20 -9.37
N LEU A 340 -13.26 -12.29 -8.60
CA LEU A 340 -14.71 -12.23 -8.39
C LEU A 340 -15.45 -11.99 -9.72
N LEU A 341 -14.85 -11.19 -10.60
CA LEU A 341 -15.37 -10.95 -11.95
C LEU A 341 -15.01 -12.06 -12.96
N ALA A 342 -14.35 -13.15 -12.53
CA ALA A 342 -13.79 -14.20 -13.39
C ALA A 342 -12.79 -13.72 -14.48
N VAL A 343 -12.40 -12.45 -14.46
CA VAL A 343 -11.40 -11.84 -15.36
C VAL A 343 -9.96 -12.22 -14.97
N GLY A 344 -9.75 -12.76 -13.76
CA GLY A 344 -8.43 -13.14 -13.24
C GLY A 344 -7.64 -14.10 -14.14
N LEU A 345 -8.33 -14.98 -14.89
CA LEU A 345 -7.69 -15.90 -15.84
C LEU A 345 -7.04 -15.17 -17.03
N ILE A 346 -7.66 -14.08 -17.49
CA ILE A 346 -7.11 -13.20 -18.53
C ILE A 346 -5.85 -12.50 -18.01
N GLY A 347 -5.84 -12.12 -16.73
CA GLY A 347 -4.65 -11.56 -16.08
C GLY A 347 -3.46 -12.53 -16.00
N VAL A 348 -3.70 -13.84 -15.89
CA VAL A 348 -2.64 -14.86 -15.94
C VAL A 348 -2.11 -15.03 -17.36
N ALA A 349 -2.99 -15.03 -18.37
CA ALA A 349 -2.59 -15.04 -19.77
C ALA A 349 -1.75 -13.80 -20.12
N TRP A 350 -2.13 -12.62 -19.63
CA TRP A 350 -1.37 -11.38 -19.81
C TRP A 350 0.08 -11.48 -19.32
N ALA A 351 0.31 -12.15 -18.18
CA ALA A 351 1.65 -12.34 -17.63
C ALA A 351 2.59 -13.15 -18.56
N ALA A 352 2.06 -13.89 -19.54
CA ALA A 352 2.87 -14.56 -20.55
C ALA A 352 3.51 -13.59 -21.55
N PHE A 353 2.81 -12.49 -21.85
CA PHE A 353 3.17 -11.48 -22.83
C PHE A 353 3.91 -10.28 -22.23
N ASP A 354 3.63 -9.94 -20.97
CA ASP A 354 4.29 -8.83 -20.27
C ASP A 354 5.80 -9.14 -20.10
N ARG A 355 6.66 -8.29 -20.64
CA ARG A 355 8.13 -8.41 -20.59
C ARG A 355 8.73 -7.10 -20.06
N PRO A 356 9.85 -7.13 -19.31
CA PRO A 356 10.66 -8.32 -18.99
C PRO A 356 10.17 -9.12 -17.77
N TRP A 357 9.38 -8.50 -16.87
CA TRP A 357 9.08 -9.03 -15.53
C TRP A 357 7.90 -10.00 -15.44
N ARG A 358 7.15 -10.20 -16.53
CA ARG A 358 5.97 -11.09 -16.60
C ARG A 358 4.89 -10.71 -15.59
N GLN A 359 4.50 -9.45 -15.48
CA GLN A 359 3.57 -8.99 -14.45
C GLN A 359 2.11 -9.26 -14.83
N GLY A 360 1.29 -9.66 -13.86
CA GLY A 360 -0.17 -9.52 -13.99
C GLY A 360 -0.62 -8.08 -13.68
N TRP A 361 -1.86 -7.72 -13.99
CA TRP A 361 -2.39 -6.38 -13.69
C TRP A 361 -2.30 -6.02 -12.20
N HIS A 362 -2.54 -6.99 -11.31
CA HIS A 362 -2.40 -6.81 -9.87
C HIS A 362 -0.95 -6.54 -9.43
N ASP A 363 0.02 -7.18 -10.09
CA ASP A 363 1.44 -6.98 -9.84
C ASP A 363 1.89 -5.60 -10.33
N LYS A 364 1.40 -5.19 -11.51
CA LYS A 364 1.69 -3.89 -12.13
C LYS A 364 1.15 -2.73 -11.31
N ALA A 365 -0.11 -2.84 -10.86
CA ALA A 365 -0.69 -1.87 -9.94
C ALA A 365 0.17 -1.73 -8.69
N ALA A 366 0.70 -2.82 -8.16
CA ALA A 366 1.51 -2.82 -6.95
C ALA A 366 3.00 -2.47 -7.15
N ARG A 367 3.47 -2.33 -8.41
CA ARG A 367 4.90 -2.25 -8.80
C ARG A 367 5.73 -3.43 -8.27
N THR A 368 5.14 -4.61 -8.29
CA THR A 368 5.78 -5.85 -7.81
C THR A 368 5.94 -6.86 -8.94
N PHE A 369 6.77 -7.88 -8.77
CA PHE A 369 6.81 -9.02 -9.65
C PHE A 369 7.09 -10.30 -8.85
N VAL A 370 6.85 -11.46 -9.47
CA VAL A 370 7.06 -12.77 -8.84
C VAL A 370 8.33 -13.41 -9.38
N ALA A 371 9.31 -13.58 -8.50
CA ALA A 371 10.61 -14.13 -8.82
C ALA A 371 10.73 -15.59 -8.35
N ALA A 372 11.56 -16.38 -9.04
CA ALA A 372 11.97 -17.69 -8.55
C ALA A 372 12.97 -17.52 -7.39
N THR A 373 12.87 -18.38 -6.38
CA THR A 373 13.83 -18.46 -5.26
C THR A 373 14.87 -19.53 -5.53
#